data_AF-A0AAX3FLZ7-F1
#
_entry.id   AF-A0AAX3FLZ7-F1
#
_cell.length_a   1.000
_cell.length_b   1.000
_cell.length_c   1.000
_cell.angle_alpha   90.00
_cell.angle_beta   90.00
_cell.angle_gamma   90.00
#
_symmetry.space_group_name_H-M   'P 1'
#
loop_
_entity.id
_entity.type
_entity.pdbx_description
1 polymer ?
#
loop_
_entity_poly.entity_id
_entity_poly.type
_entity_poly.pdbx_seq_one_letter_code
_entity_poly.pdbx_strand_id
1 'polypeptide(L)' 'MTITENQDLRQEMANCIELFEEAIKYVREDDFKGAGVLWDNGRKLAFELKSKITTQESKQRFDEIQKVIN' A
#
# COMPACT_ATOMS: atom_id res chain seq x y z
N MET A 1 -2.39 14.06 -11.13
CA MET A 1 -1.64 12.82 -10.93
C MET A 1 -0.61 12.71 -12.02
N THR A 2 0.66 12.66 -11.66
CA THR A 2 1.71 12.38 -12.64
C THR A 2 1.76 10.88 -12.91
N ILE A 3 2.25 10.48 -14.09
CA ILE A 3 2.40 9.06 -14.44
C ILE A 3 3.31 8.35 -13.42
N THR A 4 4.30 9.06 -12.89
CA THR A 4 5.27 8.59 -11.89
C THR A 4 4.60 8.24 -10.55
N GLU A 5 3.74 9.09 -10.00
CA GLU A 5 3.03 8.81 -8.73
C GLU A 5 2.18 7.53 -8.79
N ASN A 6 1.60 7.22 -9.96
CA ASN A 6 0.80 6.02 -10.15
C ASN A 6 1.69 4.76 -10.29
N GLN A 7 2.87 4.89 -10.89
CA GLN A 7 3.85 3.79 -10.99
C GLN A 7 4.42 3.44 -9.62
N ASP A 8 4.75 4.44 -8.82
CA ASP A 8 5.28 4.24 -7.45
C ASP A 8 4.25 3.54 -6.56
N LEU A 9 2.98 3.95 -6.61
CA LEU A 9 1.92 3.32 -5.83
C LEU A 9 1.71 1.85 -6.23
N ARG A 10 1.78 1.53 -7.53
CA ARG A 10 1.67 0.13 -8.01
C ARG A 10 2.83 -0.73 -7.52
N GLN A 11 4.04 -0.20 -7.52
CA GLN A 11 5.21 -0.93 -7.03
C GLN A 11 5.11 -1.16 -5.52
N GLU A 12 4.72 -0.15 -4.75
CA GLU A 12 4.53 -0.30 -3.30
C GLU A 12 3.43 -1.33 -2.96
N MET A 13 2.34 -1.37 -3.75
CA MET A 13 1.31 -2.40 -3.62
C MET A 13 1.85 -3.80 -3.93
N ALA A 14 2.66 -3.95 -4.98
CA ALA A 14 3.29 -5.22 -5.32
C ALA A 14 4.19 -5.71 -4.19
N ASN A 15 5.08 -4.85 -3.68
CA ASN A 15 5.95 -5.17 -2.55
C ASN A 15 5.15 -5.58 -1.30
N CYS A 16 4.00 -4.94 -1.06
CA CYS A 16 3.12 -5.30 0.05
C CYS A 16 2.54 -6.71 -0.10
N ILE A 17 2.16 -7.11 -1.31
CA ILE A 17 1.65 -8.45 -1.60
C ILE A 17 2.77 -9.48 -1.41
N GLU A 18 3.96 -9.20 -1.94
CA GLU A 18 5.13 -10.08 -1.81
C GLU A 18 5.46 -10.40 -0.35
N LEU A 19 5.40 -9.41 0.55
CA LEU A 19 5.61 -9.63 1.99
C LEU A 19 4.61 -10.64 2.59
N PHE A 20 3.34 -10.57 2.18
CA PHE A 20 2.33 -11.52 2.65
C PHE A 20 2.52 -12.91 2.04
N GLU A 21 2.90 -12.99 0.76
CA GLU A 21 3.21 -14.27 0.11
C GLU A 21 4.43 -14.94 0.75
N GLU A 22 5.48 -14.19 1.08
CA GLU A 22 6.64 -14.71 1.80
C GLU A 22 6.27 -15.15 3.22
N ALA A 23 5.46 -14.37 3.95
CA ALA A 23 4.96 -14.80 5.25
C ALA A 23 4.24 -16.16 5.18
N ILE A 24 3.43 -16.39 4.14
CA ILE A 24 2.75 -17.68 3.91
C ILE A 24 3.75 -18.79 3.61
N LYS A 25 4.83 -18.53 2.85
CA LYS A 25 5.90 -19.52 2.62
C LYS A 25 6.54 -19.95 3.93
N TYR A 26 6.88 -18.99 4.80
CA TYR A 26 7.50 -19.27 6.10
C TYR A 26 6.60 -20.10 7.01
N VAL A 27 5.28 -19.84 7.00
CA VAL A 27 4.31 -20.70 7.72
C VAL A 27 4.35 -22.14 7.21
N ARG A 28 4.45 -22.35 5.89
CA ARG A 28 4.53 -23.70 5.29
C ARG A 28 5.83 -24.42 5.62
N GLU A 29 6.86 -23.67 5.99
CA GLU A 29 8.18 -24.17 6.41
C GLU A 29 8.29 -24.27 7.96
N ASP A 30 7.17 -24.11 8.68
CA ASP A 30 7.08 -24.08 10.14
C ASP A 30 7.92 -22.97 10.83
N ASP A 31 8.40 -21.97 10.08
CA ASP A 31 9.05 -20.77 10.65
C ASP A 31 8.01 -19.68 10.99
N PHE A 32 7.30 -19.89 12.10
CA PHE A 32 6.30 -18.94 12.58
C PHE A 32 6.88 -17.59 13.00
N LYS A 33 8.15 -17.54 13.42
CA LYS A 33 8.79 -16.29 13.84
C LYS A 33 9.08 -15.40 12.63
N GLY A 34 9.70 -15.96 11.60
CA GLY A 34 9.95 -15.24 10.35
C GLY A 34 8.63 -14.85 9.65
N ALA A 35 7.64 -15.76 9.64
CA ALA A 35 6.31 -15.45 9.14
C ALA A 35 5.67 -14.25 9.87
N GLY A 36 5.77 -14.20 11.20
CA GLY A 36 5.23 -13.10 12.00
C GLY A 36 5.87 -11.75 11.67
N VAL A 37 7.19 -11.71 11.47
CA VAL A 37 7.92 -10.48 11.08
C VAL A 37 7.45 -9.99 9.72
N LEU A 38 7.37 -10.88 8.72
CA LEU A 38 6.94 -10.53 7.36
C LEU A 38 5.49 -10.05 7.33
N TRP A 39 4.61 -10.72 8.07
CA TRP A 39 3.21 -10.32 8.21
C TRP A 39 3.07 -8.92 8.82
N ASP A 40 3.79 -8.62 9.90
CA ASP A 40 3.75 -7.31 10.54
C ASP A 40 4.28 -6.20 9.64
N ASN A 41 5.32 -6.48 8.85
CA ASN A 41 5.86 -5.54 7.88
C ASN A 41 4.85 -5.29 6.74
N GLY A 42 4.25 -6.33 6.17
CA GLY A 42 3.21 -6.20 5.15
C GLY A 42 2.02 -5.40 5.66
N ARG A 43 1.58 -5.64 6.91
CA ARG A 43 0.48 -4.90 7.55
C ARG A 43 0.79 -3.40 7.71
N LYS A 44 2.02 -3.05 8.10
CA LYS A 44 2.45 -1.64 8.21
C LYS A 44 2.41 -0.97 6.84
N LEU A 45 2.97 -1.61 5.82
CA LEU A 45 2.97 -1.09 4.45
C LEU A 45 1.55 -0.93 3.89
N ALA A 46 0.66 -1.89 4.14
CA ALA A 46 -0.75 -1.78 3.75
C ALA A 46 -1.45 -0.58 4.40
N PHE A 47 -1.13 -0.26 5.65
CA PHE A 47 -1.67 0.90 6.34
C PHE A 47 -1.17 2.22 5.72
N GLU A 48 0.11 2.30 5.40
CA GLU A 48 0.72 3.46 4.73
C GLU A 48 0.10 3.68 3.33
N LEU A 49 -0.04 2.60 2.55
CA LEU A 49 -0.71 2.61 1.24
C LEU A 49 -2.15 3.14 1.34
N LYS A 50 -2.93 2.68 2.32
CA LYS A 50 -4.29 3.18 2.55
C LYS A 50 -4.30 4.68 2.82
N SER A 51 -3.37 5.17 3.62
CA SER A 51 -3.25 6.61 3.92
C SER A 51 -2.91 7.42 2.66
N LYS A 52 -1.98 6.94 1.83
CA LYS A 52 -1.61 7.57 0.55
C LYS A 52 -2.81 7.65 -0.40
N ILE A 53 -3.53 6.54 -0.60
CA ILE A 53 -4.72 6.50 -1.47
C ILE A 53 -5.79 7.46 -0.96
N THR A 54 -6.11 7.42 0.34
CA THR A 54 -7.15 8.30 0.93
C THR A 54 -6.80 9.77 0.78
N THR A 55 -5.53 10.13 0.99
CA THR A 55 -5.03 11.50 0.82
C THR A 55 -5.12 11.93 -0.65
N GLN A 56 -4.78 11.06 -1.59
CA GLN A 56 -4.90 11.32 -3.02
C GLN A 56 -6.34 11.54 -3.45
N GLU A 57 -7.27 10.68 -3.04
CA GLU A 57 -8.70 10.83 -3.32
C GLU A 57 -9.25 12.13 -2.74
N SER A 58 -8.86 12.45 -1.50
CA SER A 58 -9.28 13.70 -0.84
C SER A 58 -8.79 14.93 -1.60
N LYS A 59 -7.53 14.91 -2.09
CA LYS A 59 -6.96 15.98 -2.89
C LYS A 59 -7.67 16.13 -4.24
N GLN A 60 -7.93 15.02 -4.94
CA GLN A 60 -8.67 15.05 -6.20
C GLN A 60 -10.07 15.66 -6.04
N ARG A 61 -10.80 15.26 -4.99
CA ARG A 61 -12.11 15.84 -4.68
C ARG A 61 -12.05 17.35 -4.39
N PHE A 62 -11.03 17.80 -3.67
CA PHE A 62 -10.84 19.22 -3.40
C PHE A 62 -10.58 20.02 -4.69
N ASP A 63 -9.71 19.51 -5.57
CA ASP A 63 -9.40 20.14 -6.86
C ASP A 63 -10.64 20.20 -7.77
N GLU A 64 -11.50 19.17 -7.75
CA GLU A 64 -12.78 19.15 -8.47
C GLU A 64 -13.76 20.20 -7.95
N ILE A 65 -13.90 20.33 -6.63
CA ILE A 65 -14.76 21.36 -6.01
C ILE A 65 -14.26 22.75 -6.39
N GLN A 66 -12.95 23.01 -6.35
CA GLN A 66 -12.39 24.31 -6.73
C GLN A 66 -12.65 24.68 -8.20
N LYS A 67 -12.73 23.71 -9.11
CA LYS A 67 -13.07 23.94 -10.52
C LYS A 67 -14.54 24.31 -10.75
N VAL A 68 -15.42 23.95 -9.82
CA VAL A 68 -16.85 24.28 -9.91
C VAL A 68 -17.14 25.65 -9.27
N ILE A 69 -16.37 26.02 -8.25
CA ILE A 69 -16.55 27.28 -7.50
C ILE A 69 -15.90 28.47 -8.21
N ASN A 70 -14.84 28.27 -8.98
CA ASN A 70 -14.16 29.31 -9.78
C ASN A 70 -14.61 29.27 -11.24
#